data_AF-A0A0F0HN78-F1
#
_entry.id   AF-A0A0F0HN78-F1
#
_cell.length_a   1.000
_cell.length_b   1.000
_cell.length_c   1.000
_cell.angle_alpha   90.00
_cell.angle_beta   90.00
_cell.angle_gamma   90.00
#
_symmetry.space_group_name_H-M   'P 1'
#
loop_
_entity.id
_entity.type
_entity.pdbx_description
1 polymer ?
#
loop_
_entity_poly.entity_id
_entity_poly.type
_entity_poly.pdbx_seq_one_letter_code
_entity_poly.pdbx_strand_id
1 'polypeptide(L)'
;MTAPESRTPRRSRPAPEERPAEPSIPEAARPGRGPGRRRSKKEIVLWAGAATASLAVLAAAGIYYKLNANINTFDGGGLSANRPAAAGPDANGNTPVNLLLIGSDSRDGANKDLGGGAEGGARSDTTILLHVYADHKHAVGVSIPRDSLVEIPPCKADGKWTAPQSNTMFNSAFSVGDSDQGNPACTQNTVEKLTGLRVDHTVVVNFQGFAAMTSAVGGVDVCLPNAVHEGDLDPNLGHQGKLLFPKGPQKVSGQQALDYVRLRHGIGDGSDIGRTKRQQAFLSSLIKSVKGNGMNPTNLLPLADAATKSLTVDPGLGSASKLLSFGMSLKDIDLHDIKFLTAPWQYSGARVSLVHPDIDQLWAALRADRTLDGQDASSGTPSAPGAPPTDAAPSPSAQPAVKGTGIGVAVYNGTTTPGLTNRAADLLAGAEFTITGKANAADQDHATTVVEYGTGEKAKAETVARLFPGARLTAVGRAGISLILGRDFAAAGGPSAAAVPSGPLPTSVSGAARSADDDPCSNVSYG
;
A
#
# COMPACT_ATOMS: atom_id res chain seq x y z
N MET A 1 13.70 86.87 -19.37
CA MET A 1 12.97 87.26 -18.15
C MET A 1 11.83 88.19 -18.56
N THR A 2 10.60 87.79 -18.21
CA THR A 2 9.37 88.58 -17.92
C THR A 2 8.86 89.71 -18.84
N ALA A 3 7.67 89.44 -19.46
CA ALA A 3 6.39 90.19 -19.58
C ALA A 3 6.37 91.73 -19.84
N PRO A 4 5.23 92.41 -20.14
CA PRO A 4 3.82 92.00 -20.34
C PRO A 4 3.16 92.54 -21.67
N GLU A 5 2.11 91.90 -22.20
CA GLU A 5 0.66 92.22 -22.13
C GLU A 5 0.15 93.41 -22.99
N SER A 6 -0.83 93.15 -23.87
CA SER A 6 -1.62 94.19 -24.56
C SER A 6 -3.07 93.75 -24.81
N ARG A 7 -4.00 94.67 -24.52
CA ARG A 7 -5.45 94.62 -24.79
C ARG A 7 -5.77 95.41 -26.07
N THR A 8 -6.83 95.05 -26.79
CA THR A 8 -7.58 95.96 -27.71
C THR A 8 -8.95 95.35 -28.10
N PRO A 9 -9.93 96.11 -28.66
CA PRO A 9 -11.29 96.14 -28.11
C PRO A 9 -12.42 95.77 -29.10
N ARG A 10 -13.64 95.73 -28.52
CA ARG A 10 -15.01 95.75 -29.07
C ARG A 10 -15.22 96.30 -30.50
N ARG A 11 -16.07 95.61 -31.27
CA ARG A 11 -16.87 96.17 -32.38
C ARG A 11 -18.29 95.60 -32.40
N SER A 12 -19.16 96.38 -33.04
CA SER A 12 -20.59 96.59 -32.81
C SER A 12 -21.53 95.61 -33.54
N ARG A 13 -22.76 95.46 -33.02
CA ARG A 13 -23.94 94.83 -33.65
C ARG A 13 -24.36 95.56 -34.94
N PRO A 14 -24.99 94.82 -35.87
CA PRO A 14 -26.20 95.28 -36.53
C PRO A 14 -27.41 94.37 -36.24
N ALA A 15 -28.61 94.95 -36.45
CA ALA A 15 -29.94 94.36 -36.30
C ALA A 15 -30.46 93.86 -37.70
N PRO A 16 -31.63 93.18 -37.78
CA PRO A 16 -31.92 92.15 -38.78
C PRO A 16 -32.55 92.69 -40.07
N GLU A 17 -32.37 91.96 -41.17
CA GLU A 17 -33.09 92.18 -42.43
C GLU A 17 -33.93 90.94 -42.79
N GLU A 18 -35.11 91.22 -43.34
CA GLU A 18 -36.23 90.31 -43.58
C GLU A 18 -35.99 89.28 -44.69
N ARG A 19 -36.77 88.19 -44.57
CA ARG A 19 -36.77 86.97 -45.39
C ARG A 19 -37.28 87.22 -46.82
N PRO A 20 -36.86 86.35 -47.75
CA PRO A 20 -37.83 85.71 -48.65
C PRO A 20 -37.86 84.18 -48.48
N ALA A 21 -39.03 83.60 -48.77
CA ALA A 21 -39.37 82.20 -48.56
C ALA A 21 -38.81 81.25 -49.65
N GLU A 22 -38.34 80.09 -49.17
CA GLU A 22 -38.27 78.72 -49.73
C GLU A 22 -37.95 78.47 -51.21
N PRO A 23 -37.06 77.48 -51.45
CA PRO A 23 -37.57 76.14 -51.75
C PRO A 23 -37.00 75.02 -50.86
N SER A 24 -37.86 74.05 -50.61
CA SER A 24 -37.70 72.85 -49.80
C SER A 24 -36.57 71.93 -50.30
N ILE A 25 -35.54 71.78 -49.46
CA ILE A 25 -34.49 70.76 -49.60
C ILE A 25 -34.94 69.52 -48.81
N PRO A 26 -34.93 68.30 -49.39
CA PRO A 26 -35.25 67.10 -48.63
C PRO A 26 -34.22 66.93 -47.51
N GLU A 27 -34.72 66.92 -46.29
CA GLU A 27 -33.95 66.66 -45.08
C GLU A 27 -33.21 65.32 -45.24
N ALA A 28 -31.88 65.38 -45.26
CA ALA A 28 -31.05 64.20 -45.17
C ALA A 28 -31.42 63.47 -43.87
N ALA A 29 -32.12 62.34 -44.01
CA ALA A 29 -32.47 61.47 -42.92
C ALA A 29 -31.18 61.11 -42.16
N ARG A 30 -31.05 61.65 -40.94
CA ARG A 30 -30.12 61.11 -39.95
C ARG A 30 -30.40 59.60 -39.86
N PRO A 31 -29.39 58.72 -39.91
CA PRO A 31 -29.66 57.30 -39.71
C PRO A 31 -30.31 57.14 -38.35
N GLY A 32 -31.60 56.80 -38.37
CA GLY A 32 -32.37 56.52 -37.17
C GLY A 32 -31.60 55.48 -36.39
N ARG A 33 -31.18 55.84 -35.19
CA ARG A 33 -30.66 54.92 -34.18
C ARG A 33 -31.82 53.96 -33.90
N GLY A 34 -31.85 52.83 -34.62
CA GLY A 34 -32.90 51.82 -34.48
C GLY A 34 -33.07 51.49 -32.99
N PRO A 35 -34.29 51.14 -32.55
CA PRO A 35 -34.54 50.85 -31.15
C PRO A 35 -33.57 49.73 -30.75
N GLY A 36 -32.56 50.09 -29.95
CA GLY A 36 -31.59 49.13 -29.44
C GLY A 36 -32.39 48.06 -28.74
N ARG A 37 -32.45 46.87 -29.36
CA ARG A 37 -33.20 45.71 -28.89
C ARG A 37 -32.71 45.45 -27.47
N ARG A 38 -33.41 45.99 -26.47
CA ARG A 38 -33.08 45.81 -25.05
C ARG A 38 -33.24 44.32 -24.81
N ARG A 39 -32.13 43.58 -24.87
CA ARG A 39 -32.10 42.16 -24.50
C ARG A 39 -32.87 42.05 -23.19
N SER A 40 -33.87 41.19 -23.18
CA SER A 40 -34.72 41.08 -22.00
C SER A 40 -33.83 40.70 -20.82
N LYS A 41 -34.08 41.22 -19.62
CA LYS A 41 -33.27 40.87 -18.44
C LYS A 41 -33.12 39.35 -18.27
N LYS A 42 -34.11 38.58 -18.75
CA LYS A 42 -34.10 37.11 -18.82
C LYS A 42 -33.02 36.55 -19.76
N GLU A 43 -32.83 37.13 -20.95
CA GLU A 43 -31.75 36.72 -21.87
C GLU A 43 -30.38 37.02 -21.28
N ILE A 44 -30.18 38.17 -20.63
CA ILE A 44 -28.90 38.52 -19.99
C ILE A 44 -28.59 37.52 -18.86
N VAL A 45 -29.56 37.20 -18.01
CA VAL A 45 -29.39 36.20 -16.95
C VAL A 45 -29.13 34.80 -17.52
N LEU A 46 -29.81 34.41 -18.60
CA LEU A 46 -29.60 33.12 -19.25
C LEU A 46 -28.20 33.00 -19.86
N TRP A 47 -27.74 34.05 -20.58
CA TRP A 47 -26.40 34.10 -21.17
C TRP A 47 -25.30 34.20 -20.10
N ALA A 48 -25.53 34.96 -19.02
CA ALA A 48 -24.61 35.03 -17.89
C ALA A 48 -24.51 33.65 -17.20
N GLY A 49 -25.64 32.98 -16.95
CA GLY A 49 -25.67 31.63 -16.40
C GLY A 49 -24.96 30.61 -17.29
N ALA A 50 -25.21 30.64 -18.60
CA ALA A 50 -24.53 29.79 -19.56
C ALA A 50 -23.03 30.06 -19.63
N ALA A 51 -22.61 31.33 -19.56
CA ALA A 51 -21.19 31.70 -19.53
C ALA A 51 -20.50 31.24 -18.23
N THR A 52 -21.14 31.41 -17.07
CA THR A 52 -20.62 30.91 -15.79
C THR A 52 -20.54 29.38 -15.77
N ALA A 53 -21.57 28.67 -16.24
CA ALA A 53 -21.54 27.22 -16.35
C ALA A 53 -20.43 26.74 -17.30
N SER A 54 -20.27 27.40 -18.44
CA SER A 54 -19.20 27.07 -19.40
C SER A 54 -17.81 27.33 -18.81
N LEU A 55 -17.61 28.43 -18.09
CA LEU A 55 -16.36 28.72 -17.38
C LEU A 55 -16.08 27.67 -16.30
N ALA A 56 -17.10 27.22 -15.56
CA ALA A 56 -16.96 26.17 -14.57
C ALA A 56 -16.56 24.83 -15.20
N VAL A 57 -17.18 24.46 -16.33
CA VAL A 57 -16.82 23.25 -17.09
C VAL A 57 -15.39 23.33 -17.62
N LEU A 58 -14.98 24.49 -18.17
CA LEU A 58 -13.61 24.70 -18.65
C LEU A 58 -12.59 24.65 -17.50
N ALA A 59 -12.92 25.21 -16.33
CA ALA A 59 -12.08 25.13 -15.16
C ALA A 59 -11.94 23.68 -14.65
N ALA A 60 -13.05 22.94 -14.56
CA ALA A 60 -13.04 21.52 -14.19
C ALA A 60 -12.25 20.66 -15.18
N ALA A 61 -12.42 20.90 -16.48
CA ALA A 61 -11.63 20.25 -17.52
C ALA A 61 -10.14 20.59 -17.39
N GLY A 62 -9.80 21.87 -17.17
CA GLY A 62 -8.41 22.30 -16.96
C GLY A 62 -7.76 21.62 -15.75
N ILE A 63 -8.49 21.52 -14.63
CA ILE A 63 -8.04 20.79 -13.43
C ILE A 63 -7.83 19.31 -13.76
N TYR A 64 -8.81 18.67 -14.42
CA TYR A 64 -8.71 17.26 -14.81
C TYR A 64 -7.47 17.00 -15.68
N TYR A 65 -7.27 17.79 -16.74
CA TYR A 65 -6.11 17.64 -17.62
C TYR A 65 -4.79 17.86 -16.89
N LYS A 66 -4.73 18.84 -15.97
CA LYS A 66 -3.55 19.07 -15.14
C LYS A 66 -3.25 17.85 -14.26
N LEU A 67 -4.25 17.36 -13.52
CA LEU A 67 -4.09 16.19 -12.65
C LEU A 67 -3.70 14.95 -13.44
N ASN A 68 -4.31 14.74 -14.61
CA ASN A 68 -4.02 13.60 -15.44
C ASN A 68 -2.61 13.64 -16.05
N ALA A 69 -2.13 14.84 -16.43
CA ALA A 69 -0.78 15.03 -16.97
C ALA A 69 0.33 14.88 -15.92
N ASN A 70 0.00 15.01 -14.63
CA ASN A 70 0.97 14.83 -13.54
C ASN A 70 1.31 13.36 -13.28
N ILE A 71 0.40 12.43 -13.61
CA ILE A 71 0.48 11.03 -13.20
C ILE A 71 1.56 10.29 -13.99
N ASN A 72 2.52 9.73 -13.25
CA ASN A 72 3.50 8.81 -13.83
C ASN A 72 2.98 7.38 -13.76
N THR A 73 3.24 6.59 -14.80
CA THR A 73 2.90 5.17 -14.83
C THR A 73 4.13 4.33 -15.12
N PHE A 74 4.30 3.23 -14.39
CA PHE A 74 5.38 2.29 -14.70
C PHE A 74 4.93 1.26 -15.75
N ASP A 75 5.89 0.67 -16.46
CA ASP A 75 5.61 -0.31 -17.50
C ASP A 75 5.08 -1.63 -16.89
N GLY A 76 3.81 -1.94 -17.17
CA GLY A 76 3.19 -3.21 -16.79
C GLY A 76 3.77 -4.43 -17.53
N GLY A 77 4.57 -4.22 -18.57
CA GLY A 77 5.24 -5.29 -19.32
C GLY A 77 6.28 -6.08 -18.50
N GLY A 78 6.61 -5.65 -17.28
CA GLY A 78 7.45 -6.40 -16.35
C GLY A 78 6.69 -7.32 -15.38
N LEU A 79 5.35 -7.29 -15.41
CA LEU A 79 4.53 -8.19 -14.60
C LEU A 79 4.63 -9.62 -15.13
N SER A 80 4.66 -10.58 -14.20
CA SER A 80 4.69 -12.01 -14.52
C SER A 80 3.53 -12.39 -15.45
N ALA A 81 3.75 -13.34 -16.36
CA ALA A 81 2.65 -13.95 -17.13
C ALA A 81 1.82 -14.91 -16.26
N ASN A 82 2.46 -15.54 -15.27
CA ASN A 82 1.84 -16.50 -14.36
C ASN A 82 1.55 -15.82 -13.02
N ARG A 83 0.49 -15.02 -13.00
CA ARG A 83 0.03 -14.31 -11.80
C ARG A 83 -1.05 -15.11 -11.09
N PRO A 84 -1.24 -14.94 -9.78
CA PRO A 84 -2.42 -15.46 -9.09
C PRO A 84 -3.72 -15.03 -9.77
N ALA A 85 -4.74 -15.87 -9.65
CA ALA A 85 -6.08 -15.55 -10.14
C ALA A 85 -6.62 -14.31 -9.40
N ALA A 86 -7.30 -13.44 -10.13
CA ALA A 86 -8.06 -12.36 -9.52
C ALA A 86 -9.16 -12.95 -8.63
N ALA A 87 -9.47 -12.28 -7.53
CA ALA A 87 -10.56 -12.68 -6.67
C ALA A 87 -11.90 -12.57 -7.41
N GLY A 88 -12.82 -13.51 -7.11
CA GLY A 88 -14.19 -13.46 -7.61
C GLY A 88 -15.02 -12.40 -6.86
N PRO A 89 -16.14 -11.97 -7.43
CA PRO A 89 -17.06 -11.07 -6.74
C PRO A 89 -17.78 -11.78 -5.58
N ASP A 90 -18.10 -11.01 -4.55
CA ASP A 90 -18.97 -11.38 -3.44
C ASP A 90 -20.44 -11.46 -3.87
N ALA A 91 -21.33 -11.73 -2.92
CA ALA A 91 -22.77 -11.80 -3.15
C ALA A 91 -23.38 -10.47 -3.69
N ASN A 92 -22.72 -9.33 -3.46
CA ASN A 92 -23.15 -8.00 -3.88
C ASN A 92 -22.49 -7.54 -5.19
N GLY A 93 -21.60 -8.35 -5.78
CA GLY A 93 -20.85 -8.00 -6.99
C GLY A 93 -19.56 -7.21 -6.73
N ASN A 94 -19.17 -7.01 -5.47
CA ASN A 94 -17.93 -6.36 -5.09
C ASN A 94 -16.77 -7.36 -5.07
N THR A 95 -15.57 -6.93 -5.43
CA THR A 95 -14.36 -7.75 -5.31
C THR A 95 -13.44 -7.16 -4.24
N PRO A 96 -12.67 -7.98 -3.51
CA PRO A 96 -11.59 -7.46 -2.70
C PRO A 96 -10.53 -6.84 -3.61
N VAL A 97 -9.80 -5.86 -3.09
CA VAL A 97 -8.77 -5.13 -3.82
C VAL A 97 -7.45 -5.18 -3.06
N ASN A 98 -6.41 -5.67 -3.72
CA ASN A 98 -5.05 -5.69 -3.19
C ASN A 98 -4.22 -4.56 -3.81
N LEU A 99 -3.92 -3.53 -3.02
CA LEU A 99 -3.05 -2.42 -3.37
C LEU A 99 -1.66 -2.62 -2.76
N LEU A 100 -0.62 -2.67 -3.59
CA LEU A 100 0.76 -2.65 -3.14
C LEU A 100 1.28 -1.21 -3.05
N LEU A 101 1.56 -0.75 -1.82
CA LEU A 101 2.16 0.55 -1.55
C LEU A 101 3.67 0.40 -1.32
N ILE A 102 4.47 1.09 -2.12
CA ILE A 102 5.93 1.08 -2.06
C ILE A 102 6.44 2.49 -1.73
N GLY A 103 7.16 2.63 -0.63
CA GLY A 103 7.94 3.83 -0.31
C GLY A 103 9.35 3.70 -0.89
N SER A 104 9.68 4.53 -1.88
CA SER A 104 10.97 4.54 -2.55
C SER A 104 11.87 5.64 -1.98
N ASP A 105 13.10 5.28 -1.65
CA ASP A 105 14.17 6.21 -1.28
C ASP A 105 15.00 6.68 -2.48
N SER A 106 14.52 6.42 -3.71
CA SER A 106 15.17 6.83 -4.96
C SER A 106 15.72 8.26 -4.87
N ARG A 107 17.02 8.37 -5.13
CA ARG A 107 17.78 9.63 -5.02
C ARG A 107 17.88 10.35 -6.37
N ASP A 108 16.80 10.30 -7.14
CA ASP A 108 16.67 11.03 -8.40
C ASP A 108 16.16 12.45 -8.23
N GLY A 109 16.65 13.35 -9.09
CA GLY A 109 16.23 14.75 -9.12
C GLY A 109 16.20 15.41 -7.73
N ALA A 110 15.05 15.97 -7.37
CA ALA A 110 14.83 16.69 -6.11
C ALA A 110 14.89 15.80 -4.84
N ASN A 111 14.93 14.47 -4.97
CA ASN A 111 15.09 13.57 -3.82
C ASN A 111 16.54 13.50 -3.31
N LYS A 112 17.54 13.96 -4.10
CA LYS A 112 18.96 13.98 -3.68
C LYS A 112 19.16 14.76 -2.39
N ASP A 113 18.53 15.93 -2.31
CA ASP A 113 18.68 16.84 -1.17
C ASP A 113 17.87 16.38 0.06
N LEU A 114 16.83 15.55 -0.14
CA LEU A 114 15.99 15.03 0.94
C LEU A 114 16.54 13.72 1.51
N GLY A 115 17.26 12.92 0.70
CA GLY A 115 17.71 11.57 1.03
C GLY A 115 19.03 11.49 1.81
N GLY A 116 19.98 12.41 1.61
CA GLY A 116 21.31 12.39 2.24
C GLY A 116 22.24 11.25 1.76
N GLY A 117 23.50 11.56 1.45
CA GLY A 117 24.55 10.61 1.03
C GLY A 117 24.75 10.47 -0.50
N ALA A 118 25.91 9.96 -0.93
CA ALA A 118 26.42 10.04 -2.31
C ALA A 118 26.23 8.80 -3.20
N GLU A 119 25.71 7.68 -2.68
CA GLU A 119 25.51 6.45 -3.47
C GLU A 119 24.13 6.41 -4.16
N GLY A 120 24.10 6.03 -5.45
CA GLY A 120 22.92 5.93 -6.32
C GLY A 120 22.21 4.57 -6.29
N GLY A 121 21.06 4.47 -6.96
CA GLY A 121 20.19 3.30 -7.00
C GLY A 121 18.94 3.41 -6.10
N ALA A 122 17.80 2.90 -6.57
CA ALA A 122 16.53 2.96 -5.85
C ALA A 122 16.30 1.72 -4.98
N ARG A 123 15.93 1.91 -3.71
CA ARG A 123 15.48 0.83 -2.81
C ARG A 123 14.08 1.12 -2.29
N SER A 124 13.35 0.06 -1.98
CA SER A 124 12.10 0.18 -1.25
C SER A 124 12.38 0.08 0.25
N ASP A 125 12.19 1.17 0.98
CA ASP A 125 12.34 1.20 2.44
C ASP A 125 11.06 0.77 3.17
N THR A 126 9.93 0.95 2.50
CA THR A 126 8.60 0.59 2.99
C THR A 126 7.86 -0.19 1.93
N THR A 127 7.26 -1.30 2.32
CA THR A 127 6.33 -2.03 1.44
C THR A 127 5.15 -2.53 2.25
N ILE A 128 3.96 -2.11 1.86
CA ILE A 128 2.70 -2.44 2.53
C ILE A 128 1.76 -3.02 1.48
N LEU A 129 1.29 -4.24 1.71
CA LEU A 129 0.17 -4.81 0.96
C LEU A 129 -1.12 -4.41 1.68
N LEU A 130 -1.87 -3.48 1.10
CA LEU A 130 -3.20 -3.10 1.57
C LEU A 130 -4.23 -4.02 0.91
N HIS A 131 -4.88 -4.85 1.71
CA HIS A 131 -6.02 -5.65 1.30
C HIS A 131 -7.31 -4.96 1.76
N VAL A 132 -8.10 -4.51 0.80
CA VAL A 132 -9.46 -4.00 1.02
C VAL A 132 -10.41 -5.17 0.79
N TYR A 133 -11.16 -5.55 1.82
CA TYR A 133 -12.04 -6.70 1.76
C TYR A 133 -13.22 -6.46 0.83
N ALA A 134 -13.89 -7.53 0.37
CA ALA A 134 -14.97 -7.39 -0.63
C ALA A 134 -16.16 -6.57 -0.13
N ASP A 135 -16.38 -6.48 1.18
CA ASP A 135 -17.42 -5.63 1.76
C ASP A 135 -17.16 -4.11 1.64
N HIS A 136 -15.92 -3.70 1.32
CA HIS A 136 -15.46 -2.31 1.29
C HIS A 136 -15.75 -1.55 2.60
N LYS A 137 -15.78 -2.30 3.71
CA LYS A 137 -15.94 -1.81 5.08
C LYS A 137 -14.72 -2.07 5.94
N HIS A 138 -13.95 -3.10 5.61
CA HIS A 138 -12.71 -3.42 6.29
C HIS A 138 -11.51 -3.24 5.35
N ALA A 139 -10.35 -2.94 5.94
CA ALA A 139 -9.08 -3.01 5.24
C ALA A 139 -7.95 -3.42 6.18
N VAL A 140 -6.95 -4.12 5.65
CA VAL A 140 -5.74 -4.46 6.37
C VAL A 140 -4.49 -4.13 5.57
N GLY A 141 -3.59 -3.33 6.15
CA GLY A 141 -2.26 -3.07 5.61
C GLY A 141 -1.22 -3.98 6.25
N VAL A 142 -0.65 -4.90 5.48
CA VAL A 142 0.42 -5.78 5.94
C VAL A 142 1.77 -5.28 5.47
N SER A 143 2.59 -4.78 6.39
CA SER A 143 3.97 -4.38 6.10
C SER A 143 4.87 -5.60 5.97
N ILE A 144 5.62 -5.66 4.86
CA ILE A 144 6.64 -6.70 4.64
C ILE A 144 7.99 -6.12 5.07
N PRO A 145 8.69 -6.70 6.06
CA PRO A 145 9.99 -6.19 6.48
C PRO A 145 10.99 -6.25 5.32
N ARG A 146 11.67 -5.13 5.07
CA ARG A 146 12.53 -4.93 3.91
C ARG A 146 13.71 -5.93 3.82
N ASP A 147 14.18 -6.41 4.97
CA ASP A 147 15.30 -7.35 5.11
C ASP A 147 14.84 -8.82 5.19
N SER A 148 13.54 -9.09 4.99
CA SER A 148 13.01 -10.46 4.96
C SER A 148 13.65 -11.23 3.82
N LEU A 149 14.15 -12.43 4.11
CA LEU A 149 14.69 -13.34 3.11
C LEU A 149 13.55 -13.99 2.33
N VAL A 150 13.50 -13.74 1.01
CA VAL A 150 12.46 -14.21 0.11
C VAL A 150 13.03 -14.81 -1.17
N GLU A 151 12.15 -15.43 -1.96
CA GLU A 151 12.41 -15.79 -3.36
C GLU A 151 11.89 -14.66 -4.26
N ILE A 152 12.77 -14.06 -5.04
CA ILE A 152 12.42 -13.09 -6.07
C ILE A 152 12.26 -13.87 -7.39
N PRO A 153 11.06 -13.96 -7.95
CA PRO A 153 10.84 -14.67 -9.21
C PRO A 153 11.49 -13.92 -10.38
N PRO A 154 11.64 -14.55 -11.56
CA PRO A 154 12.03 -13.86 -12.78
C PRO A 154 11.13 -12.64 -13.00
N CYS A 155 11.75 -11.49 -13.23
CA CYS A 155 11.07 -10.23 -13.53
C CYS A 155 11.79 -9.52 -14.67
N LYS A 156 11.09 -8.62 -15.36
CA LYS A 156 11.69 -7.90 -16.48
C LYS A 156 12.50 -6.71 -15.99
N ALA A 157 13.72 -6.58 -16.48
CA ALA A 157 14.60 -5.43 -16.31
C ALA A 157 15.30 -5.15 -17.65
N ASP A 158 15.32 -3.88 -18.09
CA ASP A 158 15.92 -3.46 -19.37
C ASP A 158 15.52 -4.31 -20.59
N GLY A 159 14.23 -4.66 -20.65
CA GLY A 159 13.69 -5.46 -21.74
C GLY A 159 13.93 -6.98 -21.64
N LYS A 160 14.70 -7.45 -20.65
CA LYS A 160 15.08 -8.87 -20.48
C LYS A 160 14.55 -9.44 -19.16
N TRP A 161 14.27 -10.74 -19.14
CA TRP A 161 13.91 -11.43 -17.90
C TRP A 161 15.16 -11.77 -17.10
N THR A 162 15.12 -11.52 -15.80
CA THR A 162 16.17 -11.92 -14.85
C THR A 162 16.07 -13.40 -14.48
N ALA A 163 17.17 -13.96 -13.97
CA ALA A 163 17.14 -15.26 -13.32
C ALA A 163 16.42 -15.16 -11.95
N PRO A 164 15.76 -16.23 -11.47
CA PRO A 164 15.21 -16.24 -10.12
C PRO A 164 16.32 -16.06 -9.09
N GLN A 165 16.01 -15.35 -8.00
CA GLN A 165 16.93 -15.16 -6.87
C GLN A 165 16.31 -15.78 -5.62
N SER A 166 17.07 -16.56 -4.88
CA SER A 166 16.63 -17.17 -3.62
C SER A 166 17.40 -16.58 -2.45
N ASN A 167 16.81 -16.61 -1.26
CA ASN A 167 17.45 -16.15 -0.02
C ASN A 167 17.97 -14.70 -0.13
N THR A 168 17.22 -13.84 -0.80
CA THR A 168 17.56 -12.44 -1.05
C THR A 168 16.66 -11.54 -0.22
N MET A 169 17.18 -10.39 0.22
CA MET A 169 16.37 -9.41 0.96
C MET A 169 15.25 -8.88 0.07
N PHE A 170 14.05 -8.81 0.63
CA PHE A 170 12.85 -8.38 -0.08
C PHE A 170 13.02 -7.04 -0.81
N ASN A 171 13.66 -6.04 -0.18
CA ASN A 171 13.86 -4.73 -0.79
C ASN A 171 14.66 -4.73 -2.09
N SER A 172 15.47 -5.77 -2.31
CA SER A 172 16.31 -5.89 -3.51
C SER A 172 15.45 -6.12 -4.75
N ALA A 173 14.22 -6.62 -4.61
CA ALA A 173 13.27 -6.75 -5.72
C ALA A 173 13.01 -5.40 -6.40
N PHE A 174 12.94 -4.31 -5.63
CA PHE A 174 12.75 -2.98 -6.18
C PHE A 174 13.99 -2.43 -6.90
N SER A 175 15.18 -2.91 -6.55
CA SER A 175 16.44 -2.50 -7.18
C SER A 175 16.79 -3.32 -8.43
N VAL A 176 16.03 -4.36 -8.76
CA VAL A 176 16.34 -5.22 -9.91
C VAL A 176 16.32 -4.43 -11.22
N GLY A 177 17.45 -4.43 -11.93
CA GLY A 177 17.66 -3.63 -13.14
C GLY A 177 18.41 -2.33 -12.90
N ASP A 178 18.82 -2.04 -11.65
CA ASP A 178 19.68 -0.90 -11.28
C ASP A 178 19.19 0.45 -11.83
N SER A 179 17.87 0.60 -11.97
CA SER A 179 17.25 1.85 -12.40
C SER A 179 17.09 2.80 -11.21
N ASP A 180 17.35 4.08 -11.43
CA ASP A 180 17.10 5.11 -10.41
C ASP A 180 15.61 5.27 -10.08
N GLN A 181 14.68 4.82 -10.92
CA GLN A 181 13.24 4.78 -10.59
C GLN A 181 12.81 3.51 -9.86
N GLY A 182 13.69 2.51 -9.80
CA GLY A 182 13.39 1.16 -9.30
C GLY A 182 12.50 0.34 -10.23
N ASN A 183 12.12 -0.85 -9.77
CA ASN A 183 11.35 -1.84 -10.53
C ASN A 183 10.11 -2.29 -9.73
N PRO A 184 9.02 -1.51 -9.80
CA PRO A 184 7.79 -1.80 -9.07
C PRO A 184 7.17 -3.15 -9.49
N ALA A 185 7.32 -3.52 -10.76
CA ALA A 185 6.82 -4.78 -11.29
C ALA A 185 7.53 -5.99 -10.67
N CYS A 186 8.84 -5.91 -10.43
CA CYS A 186 9.57 -6.99 -9.78
C CYS A 186 9.18 -7.14 -8.30
N THR A 187 9.00 -6.02 -7.58
CA THR A 187 8.44 -6.05 -6.22
C THR A 187 7.04 -6.65 -6.21
N GLN A 188 6.17 -6.26 -7.14
CA GLN A 188 4.83 -6.82 -7.27
C GLN A 188 4.87 -8.34 -7.51
N ASN A 189 5.67 -8.82 -8.47
CA ASN A 189 5.81 -10.26 -8.74
C ASN A 189 6.29 -11.01 -7.49
N THR A 190 7.20 -10.42 -6.72
CA THR A 190 7.70 -11.00 -5.46
C THR A 190 6.59 -11.09 -4.41
N VAL A 191 5.76 -10.05 -4.25
CA VAL A 191 4.60 -10.06 -3.34
C VAL A 191 3.56 -11.09 -3.78
N GLU A 192 3.23 -11.15 -5.07
CA GLU A 192 2.27 -12.14 -5.60
C GLU A 192 2.78 -13.57 -5.39
N LYS A 193 4.09 -13.81 -5.60
CA LYS A 193 4.73 -15.10 -5.33
C LYS A 193 4.74 -15.44 -3.85
N LEU A 194 4.99 -14.48 -2.97
CA LEU A 194 5.07 -14.68 -1.52
C LEU A 194 3.70 -14.99 -0.90
N THR A 195 2.66 -14.28 -1.36
CA THR A 195 1.34 -14.29 -0.72
C THR A 195 0.33 -15.18 -1.43
N GLY A 196 0.52 -15.42 -2.74
CA GLY A 196 -0.50 -16.02 -3.60
C GLY A 196 -1.71 -15.11 -3.85
N LEU A 197 -1.68 -13.84 -3.42
CA LEU A 197 -2.69 -12.84 -3.72
C LEU A 197 -2.37 -12.16 -5.04
N ARG A 198 -3.40 -11.92 -5.85
CA ARG A 198 -3.31 -11.06 -7.01
C ARG A 198 -3.17 -9.61 -6.53
N VAL A 199 -2.11 -8.90 -6.92
CA VAL A 199 -2.01 -7.46 -6.67
C VAL A 199 -2.72 -6.73 -7.80
N ASP A 200 -3.80 -6.01 -7.47
CA ASP A 200 -4.64 -5.32 -8.45
C ASP A 200 -4.02 -4.00 -8.87
N HIS A 201 -3.44 -3.28 -7.90
CA HIS A 201 -2.82 -1.99 -8.10
C HIS A 201 -1.49 -1.88 -7.37
N THR A 202 -0.57 -1.10 -7.94
CA THR A 202 0.73 -0.80 -7.33
C THR A 202 0.97 0.69 -7.39
N VAL A 203 1.32 1.28 -6.25
CA VAL A 203 1.59 2.70 -6.08
C VAL A 203 2.96 2.86 -5.43
N VAL A 204 3.82 3.62 -6.08
CA VAL A 204 5.13 4.02 -5.58
C VAL A 204 5.06 5.48 -5.15
N VAL A 205 5.48 5.74 -3.92
CA VAL A 205 5.60 7.08 -3.34
C VAL A 205 7.08 7.37 -3.11
N ASN A 206 7.58 8.48 -3.62
CA ASN A 206 8.93 8.93 -3.31
C ASN A 206 8.93 9.95 -2.13
N PHE A 207 10.11 10.29 -1.64
CA PHE A 207 10.29 11.17 -0.49
C PHE A 207 9.70 12.58 -0.68
N GLN A 208 10.02 13.22 -1.80
CA GLN A 208 9.43 14.51 -2.16
C GLN A 208 7.90 14.44 -2.15
N GLY A 209 7.37 13.35 -2.69
CA GLY A 209 5.95 13.14 -2.82
C GLY A 209 5.23 12.95 -1.50
N PHE A 210 5.82 12.15 -0.63
CA PHE A 210 5.37 11.99 0.74
C PHE A 210 5.36 13.33 1.50
N ALA A 211 6.46 14.10 1.41
CA ALA A 211 6.54 15.43 2.02
C ALA A 211 5.47 16.39 1.47
N ALA A 212 5.25 16.43 0.16
CA ALA A 212 4.24 17.28 -0.47
C ALA A 212 2.82 16.91 -0.03
N MET A 213 2.49 15.62 0.01
CA MET A 213 1.16 15.16 0.44
C MET A 213 0.89 15.49 1.91
N THR A 214 1.85 15.30 2.81
CA THR A 214 1.67 15.63 4.24
C THR A 214 1.45 17.12 4.46
N SER A 215 2.15 17.98 3.71
CA SER A 215 1.91 19.43 3.71
C SER A 215 0.52 19.78 3.16
N ALA A 216 0.08 19.11 2.09
CA ALA A 216 -1.23 19.35 1.48
C ALA A 216 -2.41 18.97 2.40
N VAL A 217 -2.25 17.94 3.25
CA VAL A 217 -3.23 17.58 4.29
C VAL A 217 -3.20 18.54 5.49
N GLY A 218 -2.25 19.47 5.54
CA GLY A 218 -2.08 20.42 6.65
C GLY A 218 -1.34 19.83 7.85
N GLY A 219 -0.54 18.78 7.63
CA GLY A 219 0.24 18.05 8.62
C GLY A 219 -0.46 16.85 9.24
N VAL A 220 0.32 16.01 9.89
CA VAL A 220 -0.07 14.73 10.48
C VAL A 220 0.31 14.70 11.95
N ASP A 221 -0.61 14.23 12.81
CA ASP A 221 -0.37 14.10 14.23
C ASP A 221 0.50 12.89 14.54
N VAL A 222 1.60 13.11 15.24
CA VAL A 222 2.58 12.09 15.65
C VAL A 222 2.90 12.24 17.13
N CYS A 223 3.45 11.18 17.72
CA CYS A 223 3.89 11.20 19.10
C CYS A 223 5.29 10.60 19.22
N LEU A 224 6.16 11.26 19.98
CA LEU A 224 7.51 10.79 20.26
C LEU A 224 7.68 10.52 21.76
N PRO A 225 8.24 9.37 22.17
CA PRO A 225 8.47 9.08 23.58
C PRO A 225 9.63 9.90 24.16
N ASN A 226 10.55 10.36 23.32
CA ASN A 226 11.74 11.13 23.66
C ASN A 226 11.95 12.25 22.63
N ALA A 227 12.70 13.28 23.02
CA ALA A 227 13.12 14.33 22.10
C ALA A 227 14.21 13.80 21.16
N VAL A 228 14.20 14.25 19.91
CA VAL A 228 15.08 13.77 18.83
C VAL A 228 15.85 14.94 18.23
N HIS A 229 17.14 14.72 17.99
CA HIS A 229 18.07 15.71 17.48
C HIS A 229 18.67 15.26 16.14
N GLU A 230 19.38 16.16 15.44
CA GLU A 230 20.00 15.84 14.14
C GLU A 230 20.95 14.66 14.17
N GLY A 231 21.73 14.51 15.24
CA GLY A 231 22.63 13.37 15.42
C GLY A 231 21.91 12.02 15.55
N ASP A 232 20.62 12.02 15.92
CA ASP A 232 19.80 10.80 15.94
C ASP A 232 19.32 10.40 14.53
N LEU A 233 19.25 11.35 13.59
CA LEU A 233 18.94 11.08 12.17
C LEU A 233 20.18 10.76 11.36
N ASP A 234 21.27 11.49 11.59
CA ASP A 234 22.55 11.29 10.92
C ASP A 234 23.64 10.97 11.94
N PRO A 235 23.89 9.67 12.20
CA PRO A 235 24.96 9.24 13.10
C PRO A 235 26.35 9.71 12.66
N ASN A 236 26.52 10.09 11.38
CA ASN A 236 27.81 10.58 10.87
C ASN A 236 28.09 12.03 11.27
N LEU A 237 27.11 12.73 11.85
CA LEU A 237 27.26 14.12 12.30
C LEU A 237 28.31 14.27 13.42
N GLY A 238 28.58 13.20 14.19
CA GLY A 238 29.61 13.18 15.23
C GLY A 238 29.30 14.02 16.48
N HIS A 239 28.15 14.70 16.53
CA HIS A 239 27.63 15.43 17.68
C HIS A 239 26.09 15.39 17.69
N GLN A 240 25.46 15.75 18.82
CA GLN A 240 24.00 15.67 18.96
C GLN A 240 23.22 16.57 17.97
N GLY A 241 23.75 17.73 17.61
CA GLY A 241 23.11 18.66 16.67
C GLY A 241 21.87 19.35 17.24
N LYS A 242 21.07 20.00 16.38
CA LYS A 242 19.89 20.77 16.84
C LYS A 242 18.71 19.85 17.18
N LEU A 243 17.82 20.31 18.06
CA LEU A 243 16.56 19.64 18.35
C LEU A 243 15.66 19.66 17.10
N LEU A 244 15.23 18.49 16.65
CA LEU A 244 14.35 18.32 15.49
C LEU A 244 12.90 18.08 15.91
N PHE A 245 12.70 17.22 16.91
CA PHE A 245 11.38 16.89 17.42
C PHE A 245 11.38 16.96 18.94
N PRO A 246 10.52 17.78 19.58
CA PRO A 246 10.29 17.69 21.01
C PRO A 246 9.68 16.34 21.39
N LYS A 247 9.78 15.97 22.68
CA LYS A 247 9.04 14.84 23.24
C LYS A 247 7.54 15.14 23.26
N GLY A 248 6.72 14.12 23.02
CA GLY A 248 5.27 14.16 23.16
C GLY A 248 4.51 14.33 21.84
N PRO A 249 3.19 14.56 21.92
CA PRO A 249 2.33 14.74 20.75
C PRO A 249 2.67 16.05 20.02
N GLN A 250 2.73 15.99 18.69
CA GLN A 250 2.98 17.15 17.84
C GLN A 250 2.48 16.89 16.42
N LYS A 251 2.39 17.97 15.63
CA LYS A 251 2.01 17.90 14.23
C LYS A 251 3.22 18.10 13.33
N VAL A 252 3.43 17.20 12.38
CA VAL A 252 4.56 17.25 11.43
C VAL A 252 4.07 17.32 9.99
N SER A 253 4.80 18.00 9.12
CA SER A 253 4.48 18.11 7.70
C SER A 253 5.75 18.28 6.86
N GLY A 254 5.68 18.01 5.56
CA GLY A 254 6.80 18.24 4.65
C GLY A 254 8.03 17.43 5.05
N GLN A 255 9.18 18.11 5.12
CA GLN A 255 10.44 17.49 5.50
C GLN A 255 10.40 16.88 6.92
N GLN A 256 9.74 17.54 7.88
CA GLN A 256 9.65 17.00 9.25
C GLN A 256 8.86 15.68 9.29
N ALA A 257 7.83 15.54 8.47
CA ALA A 257 7.12 14.27 8.36
C ALA A 257 8.01 13.17 7.76
N LEU A 258 8.79 13.51 6.73
CA LEU A 258 9.73 12.59 6.09
C LEU A 258 10.83 12.15 7.07
N ASP A 259 11.43 13.09 7.79
CA ASP A 259 12.42 12.84 8.83
C ASP A 259 11.83 11.91 9.90
N TYR A 260 10.59 12.15 10.34
CA TYR A 260 9.92 11.32 11.34
C TYR A 260 9.82 9.85 10.93
N VAL A 261 9.36 9.56 9.70
CA VAL A 261 9.19 8.16 9.23
C VAL A 261 10.52 7.48 8.87
N ARG A 262 11.59 8.26 8.73
CA ARG A 262 12.95 7.77 8.45
C ARG A 262 13.81 7.59 9.69
N LEU A 263 13.38 8.11 10.84
CA LEU A 263 14.08 7.93 12.11
C LEU A 263 14.43 6.46 12.34
N ARG A 264 15.70 6.20 12.64
CA ARG A 264 16.21 4.89 13.04
C ARG A 264 16.74 4.94 14.47
N HIS A 265 17.51 5.96 14.82
CA HIS A 265 18.10 6.10 16.14
C HIS A 265 17.34 7.12 17.01
N GLY A 266 17.64 7.15 18.32
CA GLY A 266 17.00 8.05 19.29
C GLY A 266 15.60 7.62 19.77
N ILE A 267 14.96 6.62 19.13
CA ILE A 267 13.63 6.12 19.51
C ILE A 267 13.51 4.60 19.31
N GLY A 268 13.12 3.88 20.36
CA GLY A 268 12.92 2.43 20.34
C GLY A 268 14.23 1.65 20.39
N ASP A 269 14.23 0.44 19.85
CA ASP A 269 15.39 -0.47 19.81
C ASP A 269 16.39 -0.19 18.67
N GLY A 270 16.13 0.84 17.86
CA GLY A 270 16.96 1.17 16.70
C GLY A 270 16.74 0.27 15.49
N SER A 271 15.80 -0.69 15.58
CA SER A 271 15.57 -1.68 14.53
C SER A 271 14.71 -1.13 13.39
N ASP A 272 14.85 -1.78 12.22
CA ASP A 272 13.97 -1.50 11.08
C ASP A 272 12.51 -1.91 11.36
N ILE A 273 12.27 -2.82 12.30
CA ILE A 273 10.91 -3.21 12.71
C ILE A 273 10.23 -2.08 13.47
N GLY A 274 10.96 -1.38 14.36
CA GLY A 274 10.39 -0.22 15.03
C GLY A 274 10.09 0.92 14.08
N ARG A 275 10.91 1.10 13.04
CA ARG A 275 10.57 2.00 11.93
C ARG A 275 9.28 1.57 11.21
N THR A 276 9.09 0.28 10.93
CA THR A 276 7.85 -0.22 10.32
C THR A 276 6.63 0.12 11.16
N LYS A 277 6.65 -0.10 12.47
CA LYS A 277 5.53 0.27 13.36
C LYS A 277 5.27 1.78 13.37
N ARG A 278 6.32 2.62 13.36
CA ARG A 278 6.19 4.09 13.22
C ARG A 278 5.52 4.47 11.91
N GLN A 279 5.88 3.84 10.80
CA GLN A 279 5.29 4.10 9.48
C GLN A 279 3.81 3.71 9.43
N GLN A 280 3.42 2.60 10.07
CA GLN A 280 2.01 2.21 10.22
C GLN A 280 1.21 3.21 11.06
N ALA A 281 1.77 3.66 12.19
CA ALA A 281 1.14 4.69 13.03
C ALA A 281 1.03 6.02 12.29
N PHE A 282 2.05 6.41 11.52
CA PHE A 282 2.03 7.61 10.69
C PHE A 282 0.94 7.52 9.61
N LEU A 283 0.83 6.39 8.90
CA LEU A 283 -0.18 6.18 7.87
C LEU A 283 -1.60 6.20 8.48
N SER A 284 -1.77 5.62 9.66
CA SER A 284 -3.01 5.70 10.44
C SER A 284 -3.40 7.15 10.72
N SER A 285 -2.47 7.94 11.27
CA SER A 285 -2.69 9.38 11.51
C SER A 285 -2.98 10.15 10.23
N LEU A 286 -2.28 9.84 9.13
CA LEU A 286 -2.51 10.49 7.84
C LEU A 286 -3.92 10.21 7.31
N ILE A 287 -4.38 8.96 7.36
CA ILE A 287 -5.75 8.59 6.97
C ILE A 287 -6.77 9.31 7.86
N LYS A 288 -6.51 9.36 9.18
CA LYS A 288 -7.34 10.09 10.14
C LYS A 288 -7.39 11.59 9.84
N SER A 289 -6.28 12.22 9.49
CA SER A 289 -6.24 13.64 9.08
C SER A 289 -7.00 13.88 7.77
N VAL A 290 -6.85 13.01 6.77
CA VAL A 290 -7.59 13.11 5.49
C VAL A 290 -9.10 12.98 5.73
N LYS A 291 -9.54 11.98 6.50
CA LYS A 291 -10.97 11.77 6.82
C LYS A 291 -11.52 12.92 7.67
N GLY A 292 -10.75 13.40 8.65
CA GLY A 292 -11.13 14.49 9.56
C GLY A 292 -11.25 15.86 8.89
N ASN A 293 -10.40 16.16 7.89
CA ASN A 293 -10.50 17.39 7.10
C ASN A 293 -11.72 17.41 6.15
N GLY A 294 -12.35 16.26 5.95
CA GLY A 294 -13.54 16.10 5.10
C GLY A 294 -13.24 16.07 3.60
N MET A 295 -14.17 15.46 2.85
CA MET A 295 -14.04 15.20 1.40
C MET A 295 -14.44 16.41 0.53
N ASN A 296 -14.18 17.64 0.96
CA ASN A 296 -14.54 18.84 0.20
C ASN A 296 -13.47 19.20 -0.86
N PRO A 297 -13.85 19.90 -1.96
CA PRO A 297 -12.90 20.24 -3.02
C PRO A 297 -11.72 21.11 -2.55
N THR A 298 -11.92 21.97 -1.55
CA THR A 298 -10.87 22.86 -1.02
C THR A 298 -9.73 22.09 -0.35
N ASN A 299 -10.03 20.94 0.26
CA ASN A 299 -9.04 20.09 0.93
C ASN A 299 -8.54 18.97 0.00
N LEU A 300 -9.41 18.44 -0.85
CA LEU A 300 -9.08 17.35 -1.76
C LEU A 300 -8.27 17.77 -2.98
N LEU A 301 -8.49 18.97 -3.55
CA LEU A 301 -7.77 19.39 -4.75
C LEU A 301 -6.27 19.60 -4.52
N PRO A 302 -5.82 20.27 -3.44
CA PRO A 302 -4.40 20.37 -3.14
C PRO A 302 -3.76 19.01 -2.89
N LEU A 303 -4.47 18.12 -2.17
CA LEU A 303 -4.01 16.76 -1.92
C LEU A 303 -3.92 15.94 -3.21
N ALA A 304 -4.91 16.02 -4.09
CA ALA A 304 -4.92 15.33 -5.37
C ALA A 304 -3.83 15.87 -6.31
N ASP A 305 -3.58 17.18 -6.32
CA ASP A 305 -2.46 17.77 -7.09
C ASP A 305 -1.11 17.31 -6.55
N ALA A 306 -0.94 17.27 -5.22
CA ALA A 306 0.27 16.74 -4.60
C ALA A 306 0.46 15.26 -4.93
N ALA A 307 -0.56 14.42 -4.68
CA ALA A 307 -0.52 13.00 -4.96
C ALA A 307 -0.22 12.71 -6.44
N THR A 308 -0.95 13.31 -7.38
CA THR A 308 -0.77 13.02 -8.82
C THR A 308 0.64 13.33 -9.32
N LYS A 309 1.34 14.33 -8.77
CA LYS A 309 2.74 14.67 -9.12
C LYS A 309 3.79 13.74 -8.52
N SER A 310 3.38 12.95 -7.54
CA SER A 310 4.25 12.33 -6.56
C SER A 310 4.15 10.82 -6.51
N LEU A 311 3.16 10.29 -7.23
CA LEU A 311 2.91 8.87 -7.35
C LEU A 311 3.37 8.39 -8.73
N THR A 312 4.06 7.26 -8.73
CA THR A 312 4.17 6.40 -9.90
C THR A 312 3.23 5.22 -9.68
N VAL A 313 2.28 5.01 -10.59
CA VAL A 313 1.21 4.04 -10.41
C VAL A 313 1.19 2.99 -11.53
N ASP A 314 0.48 1.89 -11.33
CA ASP A 314 0.24 0.93 -12.40
C ASP A 314 -0.73 1.49 -13.46
N PRO A 315 -0.78 0.91 -14.68
CA PRO A 315 -1.71 1.36 -15.73
C PRO A 315 -3.20 1.35 -15.34
N GLY A 316 -3.57 0.51 -14.37
CA GLY A 316 -4.90 0.42 -13.77
C GLY A 316 -5.27 1.64 -12.90
N LEU A 317 -4.30 2.45 -12.47
CA LEU A 317 -4.51 3.73 -11.79
C LEU A 317 -3.97 4.94 -12.57
N GLY A 318 -3.48 4.74 -13.80
CA GLY A 318 -2.77 5.74 -14.60
C GLY A 318 -3.57 6.95 -15.13
N SER A 319 -4.69 7.31 -14.50
CA SER A 319 -5.47 8.49 -14.86
C SER A 319 -6.17 9.09 -13.65
N ALA A 320 -6.45 10.39 -13.69
CA ALA A 320 -7.04 11.10 -12.55
C ALA A 320 -8.43 10.55 -12.18
N SER A 321 -9.22 10.11 -13.17
CA SER A 321 -10.52 9.48 -12.95
C SER A 321 -10.40 8.14 -12.22
N LYS A 322 -9.46 7.27 -12.64
CA LYS A 322 -9.22 5.97 -11.99
C LYS A 322 -8.74 6.13 -10.55
N LEU A 323 -7.81 7.05 -10.29
CA LEU A 323 -7.37 7.38 -8.92
C LEU A 323 -8.52 7.90 -8.06
N LEU A 324 -9.36 8.77 -8.61
CA LEU A 324 -10.52 9.29 -7.90
C LEU A 324 -11.53 8.18 -7.61
N SER A 325 -11.83 7.31 -8.59
CA SER A 325 -12.71 6.16 -8.40
C SER A 325 -12.20 5.22 -7.32
N PHE A 326 -10.90 4.93 -7.31
CA PHE A 326 -10.25 4.13 -6.27
C PHE A 326 -10.32 4.81 -4.90
N GLY A 327 -9.96 6.10 -4.80
CA GLY A 327 -10.07 6.83 -3.53
C GLY A 327 -11.51 6.88 -3.00
N MET A 328 -12.50 7.00 -3.89
CA MET A 328 -13.92 6.99 -3.54
C MET A 328 -14.42 5.61 -3.10
N SER A 329 -13.83 4.50 -3.54
CA SER A 329 -14.21 3.17 -3.05
C SER A 329 -13.78 2.94 -1.59
N LEU A 330 -12.74 3.66 -1.13
CA LEU A 330 -12.26 3.56 0.25
C LEU A 330 -12.99 4.48 1.23
N LYS A 331 -13.85 5.39 0.75
CA LYS A 331 -14.42 6.48 1.56
C LYS A 331 -15.28 6.00 2.73
N ASP A 332 -15.90 4.83 2.58
CA ASP A 332 -16.90 4.29 3.50
C ASP A 332 -16.31 3.26 4.49
N ILE A 333 -14.98 3.10 4.50
CA ILE A 333 -14.23 2.29 5.47
C ILE A 333 -14.02 3.14 6.72
N ASP A 334 -14.39 2.59 7.89
CA ASP A 334 -14.19 3.28 9.15
C ASP A 334 -12.76 3.14 9.66
N LEU A 335 -12.28 4.17 10.39
CA LEU A 335 -10.89 4.19 10.87
C LEU A 335 -10.62 3.00 11.80
N HIS A 336 -11.65 2.57 12.54
CA HIS A 336 -11.58 1.38 13.37
C HIS A 336 -11.35 0.11 12.54
N ASP A 337 -11.88 0.05 11.32
CA ASP A 337 -11.86 -1.13 10.47
C ASP A 337 -10.67 -1.15 9.49
N ILE A 338 -9.79 -0.15 9.60
CA ILE A 338 -8.48 -0.11 8.94
C ILE A 338 -7.44 -0.59 9.95
N LYS A 339 -6.93 -1.79 9.75
CA LYS A 339 -5.87 -2.38 10.59
C LYS A 339 -4.52 -2.37 9.89
N PHE A 340 -3.45 -2.19 10.64
CA PHE A 340 -2.08 -2.34 10.16
C PHE A 340 -1.33 -3.37 11.00
N LEU A 341 -0.62 -4.28 10.34
CA LEU A 341 0.29 -5.20 11.02
C LEU A 341 1.56 -5.42 10.21
N THR A 342 2.60 -5.91 10.87
CA THR A 342 3.80 -6.41 10.21
C THR A 342 3.64 -7.91 9.95
N ALA A 343 4.02 -8.37 8.76
CA ALA A 343 4.08 -9.80 8.44
C ALA A 343 4.86 -10.56 9.54
N PRO A 344 4.33 -11.67 10.08
CA PRO A 344 4.99 -12.46 11.12
C PRO A 344 6.47 -12.74 10.80
N TRP A 345 7.37 -12.33 11.69
CA TRP A 345 8.80 -12.30 11.44
C TRP A 345 9.61 -12.69 12.69
N GLN A 346 10.84 -13.15 12.46
CA GLN A 346 11.83 -13.42 13.50
C GLN A 346 13.23 -13.08 13.00
N TYR A 347 14.15 -12.80 13.93
CA TYR A 347 15.56 -12.66 13.59
C TYR A 347 16.18 -14.01 13.22
N SER A 348 16.94 -14.03 12.14
CA SER A 348 17.76 -15.16 11.69
C SER A 348 19.19 -14.67 11.51
N GLY A 349 19.95 -14.63 12.61
CA GLY A 349 21.25 -13.96 12.65
C GLY A 349 21.11 -12.45 12.41
N ALA A 350 21.86 -11.91 11.45
CA ALA A 350 21.77 -10.50 11.04
C ALA A 350 20.64 -10.23 10.01
N ARG A 351 19.77 -11.21 9.75
CA ARG A 351 18.69 -11.15 8.74
C ARG A 351 17.32 -11.34 9.38
N VAL A 352 16.27 -11.13 8.60
CA VAL A 352 14.87 -11.37 9.00
C VAL A 352 14.31 -12.56 8.22
N SER A 353 13.61 -13.45 8.91
CA SER A 353 12.88 -14.57 8.32
C SER A 353 11.40 -14.46 8.66
N LEU A 354 10.54 -14.86 7.73
CA LEU A 354 9.09 -14.92 7.97
C LEU A 354 8.75 -16.17 8.79
N VAL A 355 7.81 -16.01 9.74
CA VAL A 355 7.47 -17.07 10.70
C VAL A 355 6.33 -17.92 10.17
N HIS A 356 6.61 -19.20 9.95
CA HIS A 356 5.63 -20.22 9.60
C HIS A 356 5.19 -20.98 10.85
N PRO A 357 3.92 -21.43 10.97
CA PRO A 357 2.85 -21.34 9.96
C PRO A 357 2.07 -20.02 9.96
N ASP A 358 2.35 -19.11 10.89
CA ASP A 358 1.60 -17.86 11.09
C ASP A 358 1.45 -17.01 9.83
N ILE A 359 2.54 -16.84 9.08
CA ILE A 359 2.54 -16.11 7.81
C ILE A 359 1.66 -16.80 6.75
N ASP A 360 1.65 -18.13 6.70
CA ASP A 360 0.85 -18.90 5.74
C ASP A 360 -0.65 -18.78 6.07
N GLN A 361 -0.99 -18.78 7.36
CA GLN A 361 -2.37 -18.59 7.83
C GLN A 361 -2.87 -17.18 7.53
N LEU A 362 -2.04 -16.16 7.72
CA LEU A 362 -2.35 -14.78 7.33
C LEU A 362 -2.68 -14.71 5.84
N TRP A 363 -1.81 -15.22 4.98
CA TRP A 363 -2.05 -15.19 3.53
C TRP A 363 -3.24 -16.05 3.10
N ALA A 364 -3.49 -17.18 3.75
CA ALA A 364 -4.67 -18.00 3.48
C ALA A 364 -5.97 -17.28 3.87
N ALA A 365 -5.99 -16.57 5.01
CA ALA A 365 -7.14 -15.78 5.44
C ALA A 365 -7.44 -14.66 4.44
N LEU A 366 -6.44 -13.88 4.03
CA LEU A 366 -6.63 -12.80 3.05
C LEU A 366 -7.04 -13.33 1.66
N ARG A 367 -6.50 -14.47 1.21
CA ARG A 367 -6.94 -15.11 -0.04
C ARG A 367 -8.39 -15.57 0.00
N ALA A 368 -8.89 -15.89 1.19
CA ALA A 368 -10.26 -16.28 1.43
C ALA A 368 -11.16 -15.10 1.84
N ASP A 369 -10.67 -13.86 1.74
CA ASP A 369 -11.40 -12.64 2.12
C ASP A 369 -11.91 -12.68 3.58
N ARG A 370 -11.08 -13.22 4.49
CA ARG A 370 -11.38 -13.32 5.91
C ARG A 370 -10.62 -12.29 6.72
N THR A 371 -11.35 -11.53 7.54
CA THR A 371 -10.79 -10.51 8.43
C THR A 371 -9.90 -11.13 9.51
N LEU A 372 -9.09 -10.30 10.18
CA LEU A 372 -8.14 -10.77 11.21
C LEU A 372 -8.84 -11.45 12.40
N ASP A 373 -10.07 -11.05 12.71
CA ASP A 373 -10.96 -11.63 13.70
C ASP A 373 -11.81 -12.80 13.17
N GLY A 374 -11.61 -13.20 11.91
CA GLY A 374 -12.16 -14.41 11.32
C GLY A 374 -13.54 -14.26 10.67
N GLN A 375 -14.03 -13.02 10.49
CA GLN A 375 -15.28 -12.77 9.76
C GLN A 375 -15.04 -13.00 8.26
N ASP A 376 -16.07 -13.53 7.58
CA ASP A 376 -16.05 -13.74 6.13
C ASP A 376 -16.62 -12.50 5.43
N ALA A 377 -15.76 -11.65 4.90
CA ALA A 377 -16.16 -10.39 4.28
C ALA A 377 -16.82 -10.60 2.89
N SER A 378 -16.70 -11.79 2.31
CA SER A 378 -17.34 -12.14 1.04
C SER A 378 -18.81 -12.55 1.18
N SER A 379 -19.28 -12.78 2.40
CA SER A 379 -20.63 -13.30 2.68
C SER A 379 -21.76 -12.27 2.53
N GLY A 380 -21.45 -11.02 2.19
CA GLY A 380 -22.42 -9.96 1.87
C GLY A 380 -23.36 -9.56 3.01
N THR A 381 -23.16 -10.09 4.22
CA THR A 381 -24.00 -9.81 5.39
C THR A 381 -23.21 -8.97 6.39
N PRO A 382 -23.60 -7.71 6.66
CA PRO A 382 -22.97 -6.92 7.72
C PRO A 382 -23.21 -7.61 9.07
N SER A 383 -22.14 -7.97 9.78
CA SER A 383 -22.25 -8.30 11.20
C SER A 383 -22.72 -7.06 11.96
N ALA A 384 -23.96 -7.09 12.45
CA ALA A 384 -24.46 -6.06 13.35
C ALA A 384 -23.69 -6.12 14.69
N PRO A 385 -23.31 -4.98 15.30
CA PRO A 385 -22.65 -4.99 16.60
C PRO A 385 -23.66 -5.36 17.70
N GLY A 386 -23.44 -6.47 18.40
CA GLY A 386 -23.99 -6.67 19.76
C GLY A 386 -25.15 -7.64 19.95
N ALA A 387 -25.21 -8.79 19.26
CA ALA A 387 -26.10 -9.88 19.66
C ALA A 387 -25.35 -10.90 20.57
N PRO A 388 -25.91 -11.31 21.73
CA PRO A 388 -25.34 -12.39 22.54
C PRO A 388 -25.36 -13.72 21.76
N PRO A 389 -24.41 -14.64 22.04
CA PRO A 389 -24.28 -15.86 21.26
C PRO A 389 -25.56 -16.68 21.42
N THR A 390 -26.31 -16.83 20.33
CA THR A 390 -27.46 -17.74 20.28
C THR A 390 -26.95 -19.07 19.78
N ASP A 391 -27.35 -20.13 20.50
CA ASP A 391 -26.85 -21.49 20.44
C ASP A 391 -26.49 -22.01 19.05
N ALA A 392 -25.25 -22.48 18.94
CA ALA A 392 -24.74 -23.20 17.77
C ALA A 392 -25.48 -24.53 17.59
N ALA A 393 -26.12 -24.70 16.43
CA ALA A 393 -26.39 -26.02 15.88
C ALA A 393 -25.04 -26.68 15.48
N PRO A 394 -24.89 -28.01 15.66
CA PRO A 394 -23.57 -28.64 15.70
C PRO A 394 -22.87 -28.59 14.34
N SER A 395 -21.68 -27.97 14.31
CA SER A 395 -20.72 -28.07 13.23
C SER A 395 -20.35 -29.53 12.94
N PRO A 396 -20.21 -29.95 11.67
CA PRO A 396 -19.47 -31.16 11.36
C PRO A 396 -18.02 -30.97 11.84
N SER A 397 -17.55 -31.97 12.59
CA SER A 397 -16.36 -31.95 13.42
C SER A 397 -15.12 -31.35 12.74
N ALA A 398 -14.51 -30.38 13.43
CA ALA A 398 -13.12 -30.00 13.22
C ALA A 398 -12.24 -31.27 13.20
N GLN A 399 -11.39 -31.40 12.18
CA GLN A 399 -10.37 -32.42 12.20
C GLN A 399 -9.47 -32.21 13.43
N PRO A 400 -9.20 -33.25 14.24
CA PRO A 400 -8.46 -33.10 15.48
C PRO A 400 -7.02 -32.64 15.21
N ALA A 401 -6.56 -31.66 15.98
CA ALA A 401 -5.16 -31.24 16.02
C ALA A 401 -4.27 -32.47 16.25
N VAL A 402 -3.30 -32.70 15.35
CA VAL A 402 -2.40 -33.84 15.41
C VAL A 402 -1.38 -33.59 16.54
N LYS A 403 -1.38 -34.44 17.58
CA LYS A 403 -0.36 -34.44 18.64
C LYS A 403 0.55 -35.66 18.49
N GLY A 404 1.85 -35.42 18.43
CA GLY A 404 2.89 -36.44 18.19
C GLY A 404 3.71 -36.83 19.41
N THR A 405 3.26 -36.49 20.63
CA THR A 405 4.01 -36.72 21.87
C THR A 405 4.46 -38.19 21.99
N GLY A 406 5.77 -38.41 22.10
CA GLY A 406 6.38 -39.75 22.19
C GLY A 406 6.63 -40.46 20.85
N ILE A 407 6.41 -39.80 19.71
CA ILE A 407 6.72 -40.33 18.38
C ILE A 407 8.05 -39.77 17.88
N GLY A 408 9.04 -40.65 17.73
CA GLY A 408 10.35 -40.34 17.16
C GLY A 408 10.38 -40.42 15.64
N VAL A 409 10.81 -39.36 14.95
CA VAL A 409 10.86 -39.29 13.47
C VAL A 409 12.26 -38.87 13.00
N ALA A 410 12.88 -39.67 12.14
CA ALA A 410 14.11 -39.29 11.43
C ALA A 410 13.72 -38.60 10.11
N VAL A 411 14.31 -37.43 9.82
CA VAL A 411 13.93 -36.61 8.66
C VAL A 411 15.05 -36.64 7.62
N TYR A 412 14.70 -37.01 6.39
CA TYR A 412 15.62 -37.14 5.27
C TYR A 412 15.23 -36.24 4.11
N ASN A 413 16.19 -35.52 3.54
CA ASN A 413 15.98 -34.77 2.31
C ASN A 413 16.04 -35.72 1.11
N GLY A 414 14.89 -36.02 0.51
CA GLY A 414 14.78 -36.79 -0.73
C GLY A 414 14.83 -35.94 -1.99
N THR A 415 15.28 -34.69 -1.91
CA THR A 415 15.47 -33.79 -3.05
C THR A 415 16.82 -33.08 -3.00
N THR A 416 17.18 -32.37 -4.07
CA THR A 416 18.35 -31.46 -4.10
C THR A 416 18.04 -30.07 -3.52
N THR A 417 16.80 -29.79 -3.11
CA THR A 417 16.41 -28.50 -2.52
C THR A 417 16.97 -28.37 -1.10
N PRO A 418 17.81 -27.36 -0.81
CA PRO A 418 18.39 -27.19 0.52
C PRO A 418 17.33 -26.76 1.55
N GLY A 419 17.56 -27.09 2.83
CA GLY A 419 16.76 -26.59 3.96
C GLY A 419 15.44 -27.33 4.25
N LEU A 420 15.02 -28.28 3.42
CA LEU A 420 13.75 -29.00 3.61
C LEU A 420 13.67 -29.78 4.93
N THR A 421 14.78 -30.38 5.37
CA THR A 421 14.84 -31.12 6.64
C THR A 421 14.63 -30.24 7.86
N ASN A 422 15.00 -28.95 7.78
CA ASN A 422 14.73 -27.99 8.83
C ASN A 422 13.26 -27.58 8.83
N ARG A 423 12.71 -27.26 7.65
CA ARG A 423 11.28 -26.95 7.52
C ARG A 423 10.37 -28.07 8.03
N ALA A 424 10.66 -29.31 7.66
CA ALA A 424 9.90 -30.46 8.13
C ALA A 424 10.11 -30.72 9.64
N ALA A 425 11.31 -30.45 10.15
CA ALA A 425 11.59 -30.54 11.57
C ALA A 425 10.80 -29.50 12.38
N ASP A 426 10.65 -28.27 11.89
CA ASP A 426 9.88 -27.22 12.56
C ASP A 426 8.38 -27.58 12.60
N LEU A 427 7.83 -28.14 11.50
CA LEU A 427 6.46 -28.66 11.45
C LEU A 427 6.24 -29.81 12.45
N LEU A 428 7.20 -30.74 12.53
CA LEU A 428 7.14 -31.87 13.46
C LEU A 428 7.26 -31.40 14.92
N ALA A 429 8.17 -30.46 15.21
CA ALA A 429 8.35 -29.91 16.54
C ALA A 429 7.12 -29.12 17.02
N GLY A 430 6.49 -28.34 16.14
CA GLY A 430 5.25 -27.62 16.43
C GLY A 430 4.05 -28.51 16.76
N ALA A 431 4.11 -29.78 16.34
CA ALA A 431 3.11 -30.81 16.64
C ALA A 431 3.57 -31.82 17.71
N GLU A 432 4.61 -31.48 18.49
CA GLU A 432 5.17 -32.25 19.61
C GLU A 432 5.84 -33.59 19.24
N PHE A 433 6.30 -33.77 17.99
CA PHE A 433 7.09 -34.94 17.60
C PHE A 433 8.55 -34.80 18.04
N THR A 434 9.21 -35.92 18.33
CA THR A 434 10.64 -35.96 18.66
C THR A 434 11.45 -36.24 17.40
N ILE A 435 12.36 -35.34 17.04
CA ILE A 435 13.23 -35.54 15.88
C ILE A 435 14.43 -36.39 16.30
N THR A 436 14.61 -37.57 15.68
CA THR A 436 15.68 -38.52 16.03
C THR A 436 16.95 -38.35 15.18
N GLY A 437 16.86 -37.61 14.07
CA GLY A 437 18.00 -37.28 13.22
C GLY A 437 17.59 -36.52 11.96
N LYS A 438 18.54 -35.80 11.36
CA LYS A 438 18.37 -35.10 10.07
C LYS A 438 19.51 -35.46 9.13
N ALA A 439 19.22 -35.86 7.90
CA ALA A 439 20.24 -36.17 6.89
C ALA A 439 19.68 -36.02 5.46
N ASN A 440 20.50 -36.30 4.44
CA ASN A 440 19.99 -36.53 3.09
C ASN A 440 19.56 -37.99 2.95
N ALA A 441 18.54 -38.25 2.13
CA ALA A 441 18.16 -39.60 1.76
C ALA A 441 19.21 -40.20 0.80
N ALA A 442 19.20 -41.53 0.65
CA ALA A 442 20.12 -42.23 -0.24
C ALA A 442 19.88 -41.90 -1.73
N ASP A 443 18.63 -41.62 -2.09
CA ASP A 443 18.21 -41.07 -3.38
C ASP A 443 17.60 -39.68 -3.15
N GLN A 444 17.81 -38.77 -4.09
CA GLN A 444 17.31 -37.39 -4.05
C GLN A 444 16.39 -37.04 -5.24
N ASP A 445 15.83 -38.03 -5.94
CA ASP A 445 14.83 -37.83 -7.02
C ASP A 445 13.38 -38.14 -6.59
N HIS A 446 13.09 -38.10 -5.28
CA HIS A 446 11.76 -38.41 -4.76
C HIS A 446 10.72 -37.38 -5.25
N ALA A 447 9.76 -37.81 -6.07
CA ALA A 447 8.65 -36.96 -6.51
C ALA A 447 7.64 -36.69 -5.38
N THR A 448 7.38 -37.70 -4.55
CA THR A 448 6.40 -37.63 -3.45
C THR A 448 7.07 -37.86 -2.10
N THR A 449 6.56 -37.21 -1.07
CA THR A 449 6.98 -37.41 0.31
C THR A 449 6.55 -38.79 0.79
N VAL A 450 7.44 -39.49 1.49
CA VAL A 450 7.22 -40.87 1.95
C VAL A 450 7.45 -40.95 3.45
N VAL A 451 6.52 -41.56 4.16
CA VAL A 451 6.67 -41.95 5.57
C VAL A 451 6.94 -43.44 5.60
N GLU A 452 8.20 -43.80 5.85
CA GLU A 452 8.61 -45.17 6.05
C GLU A 452 8.48 -45.56 7.53
N TYR A 453 7.99 -46.76 7.79
CA TYR A 453 7.77 -47.25 9.16
C TYR A 453 8.14 -48.72 9.35
N GLY A 454 8.70 -49.02 10.52
CA GLY A 454 9.02 -50.37 10.97
C GLY A 454 7.82 -51.18 11.44
N THR A 455 8.04 -52.47 11.69
CA THR A 455 7.02 -53.37 12.26
C THR A 455 6.47 -52.83 13.58
N GLY A 456 5.14 -52.68 13.68
CA GLY A 456 4.45 -52.15 14.86
C GLY A 456 4.27 -50.63 14.90
N GLU A 457 4.86 -49.87 13.97
CA GLU A 457 4.84 -48.39 14.00
C GLU A 457 3.79 -47.76 13.07
N LYS A 458 2.95 -48.57 12.41
CA LYS A 458 1.98 -48.12 11.39
C LYS A 458 1.05 -46.99 11.87
N ALA A 459 0.45 -47.12 13.05
CA ALA A 459 -0.48 -46.12 13.59
C ALA A 459 0.20 -44.77 13.91
N LYS A 460 1.47 -44.82 14.35
CA LYS A 460 2.28 -43.63 14.58
C LYS A 460 2.70 -42.99 13.25
N ALA A 461 3.04 -43.80 12.25
CA ALA A 461 3.35 -43.34 10.90
C ALA A 461 2.15 -42.66 10.21
N GLU A 462 0.93 -43.19 10.38
CA GLU A 462 -0.31 -42.52 9.94
C GLU A 462 -0.52 -41.17 10.63
N THR A 463 -0.11 -41.06 11.89
CA THR A 463 -0.14 -39.79 12.64
C THR A 463 0.87 -38.78 12.10
N VAL A 464 2.08 -39.22 11.73
CA VAL A 464 3.06 -38.40 11.00
C VAL A 464 2.51 -37.98 9.63
N ALA A 465 1.93 -38.89 8.86
CA ALA A 465 1.42 -38.61 7.52
C ALA A 465 0.29 -37.56 7.51
N ARG A 466 -0.48 -37.40 8.60
CA ARG A 466 -1.48 -36.33 8.72
C ARG A 466 -0.90 -34.92 8.71
N LEU A 467 0.37 -34.75 9.10
CA LEU A 467 1.08 -33.46 9.01
C LEU A 467 1.67 -33.18 7.62
N PHE A 468 1.77 -34.21 6.77
CA PHE A 468 2.35 -34.12 5.43
C PHE A 468 1.32 -34.58 4.41
N PRO A 469 0.33 -33.74 4.05
CA PRO A 469 -0.70 -34.09 3.09
C PRO A 469 -0.10 -34.59 1.77
N GLY A 470 -0.57 -35.75 1.29
CA GLY A 470 -0.03 -36.40 0.10
C GLY A 470 1.12 -37.38 0.35
N ALA A 471 1.62 -37.48 1.59
CA ALA A 471 2.68 -38.41 1.92
C ALA A 471 2.22 -39.88 1.80
N ARG A 472 3.04 -40.72 1.20
CA ARG A 472 2.79 -42.16 1.05
C ARG A 472 3.38 -42.95 2.20
N LEU A 473 2.61 -43.88 2.76
CA LEU A 473 3.06 -44.78 3.83
C LEU A 473 3.70 -46.04 3.24
N THR A 474 4.92 -46.35 3.64
CA THR A 474 5.67 -47.54 3.17
C THR A 474 6.21 -48.34 4.35
N ALA A 475 5.89 -49.64 4.40
CA ALA A 475 6.44 -50.52 5.43
C ALA A 475 7.88 -50.93 5.07
N VAL A 476 8.79 -50.88 6.04
CA VAL A 476 10.20 -51.25 5.87
C VAL A 476 10.66 -52.18 7.00
N GLY A 477 11.70 -52.98 6.74
CA GLY A 477 12.25 -53.92 7.73
C GLY A 477 13.09 -53.29 8.85
N ARG A 478 13.23 -51.96 8.86
CA ARG A 478 14.00 -51.20 9.87
C ARG A 478 13.08 -50.67 10.97
N ALA A 479 13.56 -50.66 12.21
CA ALA A 479 12.81 -50.11 13.34
C ALA A 479 12.70 -48.57 13.26
N GLY A 480 11.60 -48.01 13.76
CA GLY A 480 11.35 -46.56 13.82
C GLY A 480 10.59 -46.00 12.62
N ILE A 481 10.47 -44.67 12.58
CA ILE A 481 9.77 -43.92 11.54
C ILE A 481 10.75 -42.97 10.86
N SER A 482 10.76 -42.98 9.52
CA SER A 482 11.58 -42.10 8.69
C SER A 482 10.69 -41.32 7.73
N LEU A 483 10.85 -40.00 7.70
CA LEU A 483 10.18 -39.11 6.77
C LEU A 483 11.16 -38.71 5.67
N ILE A 484 10.90 -39.13 4.43
CA ILE A 484 11.68 -38.78 3.25
C ILE A 484 10.92 -37.72 2.46
N LEU A 485 11.47 -36.51 2.38
CA LEU A 485 10.82 -35.35 1.79
C LEU A 485 10.95 -35.36 0.26
N GLY A 486 9.83 -35.29 -0.45
CA GLY A 486 9.77 -35.26 -1.91
C GLY A 486 9.62 -33.86 -2.50
N ARG A 487 9.63 -33.79 -3.83
CA ARG A 487 9.40 -32.55 -4.60
C ARG A 487 8.03 -31.94 -4.35
N ASP A 488 7.03 -32.73 -3.97
CA ASP A 488 5.72 -32.24 -3.50
C ASP A 488 5.82 -31.35 -2.26
N PHE A 489 6.60 -31.76 -1.26
CA PHE A 489 6.86 -30.96 -0.06
C PHE A 489 7.77 -29.76 -0.35
N ALA A 490 8.72 -29.92 -1.28
CA ALA A 490 9.55 -28.81 -1.75
C ALA A 490 8.71 -27.74 -2.46
N ALA A 491 7.81 -28.15 -3.35
CA ALA A 491 6.90 -27.28 -4.10
C ALA A 491 5.85 -26.63 -3.20
N ALA A 492 5.45 -27.29 -2.11
CA ALA A 492 4.61 -26.71 -1.07
C ALA A 492 5.29 -25.54 -0.30
N GLY A 493 6.54 -25.18 -0.64
CA GLY A 493 7.24 -23.97 -0.20
C GLY A 493 7.00 -22.72 -1.06
N GLY A 494 6.32 -22.86 -2.19
CA GLY A 494 5.51 -21.76 -2.71
C GLY A 494 4.24 -21.59 -1.86
N PRO A 495 3.43 -20.54 -2.08
CA PRO A 495 2.21 -20.32 -1.30
C PRO A 495 1.29 -21.53 -1.46
N SER A 496 1.36 -22.45 -0.49
CA SER A 496 0.60 -23.70 -0.51
C SER A 496 -0.69 -23.53 0.27
N ALA A 497 -1.58 -24.47 0.05
CA ALA A 497 -2.90 -24.67 0.64
C ALA A 497 -2.85 -24.87 2.17
N ALA A 498 -2.30 -23.90 2.91
CA ALA A 498 -2.65 -23.72 4.30
C ALA A 498 -4.18 -23.63 4.36
N ALA A 499 -4.78 -24.48 5.20
CA ALA A 499 -6.22 -24.46 5.39
C ALA A 499 -6.63 -23.05 5.81
N VAL A 500 -7.66 -22.52 5.16
CA VAL A 500 -8.22 -21.21 5.52
C VAL A 500 -8.63 -21.29 6.99
N PRO A 501 -8.12 -20.39 7.87
CA PRO A 501 -8.52 -20.38 9.26
C PRO A 501 -10.03 -20.21 9.37
N SER A 502 -10.69 -21.14 10.06
CA SER A 502 -12.14 -21.11 10.26
C SER A 502 -12.58 -20.08 11.31
N GLY A 503 -11.64 -19.50 12.05
CA GLY A 503 -11.85 -18.48 13.09
C GLY A 503 -10.74 -17.43 13.11
N PRO A 504 -10.62 -16.63 14.19
CA PRO A 504 -9.63 -15.57 14.29
C PRO A 504 -8.21 -16.07 14.04
N LEU A 505 -7.38 -15.23 13.43
CA LEU A 505 -5.96 -15.52 13.31
C LEU A 505 -5.30 -15.62 14.69
N PRO A 506 -4.25 -16.44 14.86
CA PRO A 506 -3.50 -16.55 16.10
C PRO A 506 -3.12 -15.17 16.65
N THR A 507 -3.13 -15.01 17.97
CA THR A 507 -2.76 -13.74 18.63
C THR A 507 -1.31 -13.33 18.35
N SER A 508 -0.44 -14.26 17.97
CA SER A 508 0.91 -13.97 17.46
C SER A 508 0.89 -13.15 16.15
N VAL A 509 -0.21 -13.19 15.40
CA VAL A 509 -0.43 -12.42 14.17
C VAL A 509 -1.33 -11.21 14.43
N SER A 510 -2.51 -11.45 15.01
CA SER A 510 -3.55 -10.43 15.17
C SER A 510 -3.31 -9.49 16.36
N GLY A 511 -2.61 -9.95 17.41
CA GLY A 511 -2.37 -9.17 18.63
C GLY A 511 -1.40 -7.99 18.45
N ALA A 512 -0.62 -7.99 17.37
CA ALA A 512 0.24 -6.87 17.00
C ALA A 512 -0.43 -5.86 16.06
N ALA A 513 -1.68 -6.11 15.64
CA ALA A 513 -2.38 -5.22 14.73
C ALA A 513 -2.77 -3.91 15.43
N ARG A 514 -2.55 -2.80 14.73
CA ARG A 514 -2.92 -1.44 15.15
C ARG A 514 -4.12 -0.97 14.34
N SER A 515 -5.07 -0.31 15.00
CA SER A 515 -6.23 0.31 14.35
C SER A 515 -5.91 1.74 13.89
N ALA A 516 -6.50 2.21 12.79
CA ALA A 516 -6.20 3.57 12.30
C ALA A 516 -6.78 4.69 13.18
N ASP A 517 -7.76 4.38 14.04
CA ASP A 517 -8.30 5.29 15.05
C ASP A 517 -7.49 5.36 16.35
N ASP A 518 -6.56 4.42 16.57
CA ASP A 518 -5.70 4.35 17.76
C ASP A 518 -4.96 5.67 18.02
N ASP A 519 -4.84 6.05 19.29
CA ASP A 519 -4.10 7.24 19.71
C ASP A 519 -2.64 7.16 19.22
N PRO A 520 -2.14 8.15 18.45
CA PRO A 520 -0.74 8.20 18.02
C PRO A 520 0.30 8.06 19.15
N CYS A 521 -0.08 8.35 20.39
CA CYS A 521 0.75 8.15 21.59
C CYS A 521 0.69 6.74 22.20
N SER A 522 -0.15 5.84 21.69
CA SER A 522 -0.18 4.44 22.13
C SER A 522 0.97 3.63 21.53
N ASN A 523 1.60 2.77 22.34
CA ASN A 523 2.67 1.85 21.93
C ASN A 523 3.86 2.53 21.20
N VAL A 524 4.21 3.74 21.63
CA VAL A 524 5.28 4.58 21.06
C VAL A 524 6.70 4.11 21.37
N SER A 525 6.89 3.00 22.09
CA SER A 525 8.21 2.36 22.16
C SER A 525 8.63 1.89 20.77
N TYR A 526 7.65 1.52 19.93
CA TYR A 526 7.82 0.95 18.59
C TYR A 526 8.74 -0.30 18.54
N GLY A 527 9.23 -0.77 19.66
CA GLY A 527 10.19 -1.86 19.82
C GLY A 527 10.56 -1.90 21.28
#